data_AF-A3CV11-F1
#
_entry.id   AF-A3CV11-F1
#
_cell.length_a   1.000
_cell.length_b   1.000
_cell.length_c   1.000
_cell.angle_alpha   90.00
_cell.angle_beta   90.00
_cell.angle_gamma   90.00
#
_symmetry.space_group_name_H-M   'P 1'
#
loop_
_entity.id
_entity.type
_entity.pdbx_description
1 polymer ?
#
loop_
_entity_poly.entity_id
_entity_poly.type
_entity_poly.pdbx_seq_one_letter_code
_entity_poly.pdbx_strand_id
1 'polypeptide(L)'
;MTRSLTLLAFGLILAVLVGSIPASAVVTPLPGQGNQTHILYGVHPNAKTNETITAFIAEHGEIWWHESTYNHTHEYVYIVPANACEEQLVYLNKIRADEHGGEQSIGQIWIIGCDEALPLAAELTFPKIFAKYPALSNDGGVRSYVENQSPNRYEEITSKPSRAQVYFINDTGVFTEYIVDLSGGEIVSTTYISEENLTVGRAEAEAQAISGQSPGACVENVVLKVYDSDRIVWEITVRAGRETDIVQVPSDLAPGQSLRTTTPGFETILAAFGVGMSFVLYRKRR
;
A
#
# COMPACT_ATOMS: atom_id res chain seq x y z
N MET A 1 -33.85 21.51 51.58
CA MET A 1 -33.82 21.78 50.12
C MET A 1 -32.49 21.43 49.44
N THR A 2 -31.44 21.01 50.16
CA THR A 2 -30.08 20.80 49.60
C THR A 2 -29.76 19.37 49.10
N ARG A 3 -30.54 18.34 49.47
CA ARG A 3 -30.31 16.94 49.04
C ARG A 3 -30.89 16.57 47.68
N SER A 4 -31.90 17.31 47.22
CA SER A 4 -32.56 17.05 45.91
C SER A 4 -31.74 17.61 44.74
N LEU A 5 -31.05 18.74 44.93
CA LEU A 5 -30.18 19.32 43.91
C LEU A 5 -28.94 18.46 43.62
N THR A 6 -28.35 17.84 44.64
CA THR A 6 -27.16 16.98 44.50
C THR A 6 -27.47 15.67 43.79
N LEU A 7 -28.64 15.06 44.04
CA LEU A 7 -29.08 13.87 43.31
C LEU A 7 -29.43 14.16 41.86
N LEU A 8 -30.02 15.34 41.58
CA LEU A 8 -30.33 15.75 40.22
C LEU A 8 -29.06 16.07 39.41
N ALA A 9 -28.06 16.70 40.04
CA ALA A 9 -26.77 16.97 39.43
C ALA A 9 -25.98 15.67 39.15
N PHE A 10 -26.00 14.69 40.06
CA PHE A 10 -25.38 13.38 39.82
C PHE A 10 -26.09 12.59 38.70
N GLY A 11 -27.42 12.65 38.65
CA GLY A 11 -28.20 12.00 37.59
C GLY A 11 -27.93 12.59 36.20
N LEU A 12 -27.77 13.92 36.09
CA LEU A 12 -27.44 14.59 34.83
C LEU A 12 -25.99 14.33 34.39
N ILE A 13 -25.04 14.24 35.33
CA ILE A 13 -23.64 13.90 35.00
C ILE A 13 -23.55 12.45 34.51
N LEU A 14 -24.29 11.50 35.11
CA LEU A 14 -24.33 10.12 34.62
C LEU A 14 -24.98 10.01 33.23
N ALA A 15 -26.06 10.75 32.98
CA ALA A 15 -26.74 10.77 31.69
C ALA A 15 -25.88 11.40 30.58
N VAL A 16 -25.09 12.43 30.88
CA VAL A 16 -24.13 13.03 29.94
C VAL A 16 -22.93 12.09 29.71
N LEU A 17 -22.47 11.33 30.71
CA LEU A 17 -21.39 10.36 30.52
C LEU A 17 -21.81 9.19 29.62
N VAL A 18 -23.06 8.73 29.71
CA VAL A 18 -23.61 7.66 28.85
C VAL A 18 -24.00 8.21 27.45
N GLY A 19 -24.43 9.47 27.37
CA GLY A 19 -24.82 10.13 26.11
C GLY A 19 -23.66 10.70 25.27
N SER A 20 -22.42 10.66 25.77
CA SER A 20 -21.23 11.20 25.08
C SER A 20 -20.31 10.12 24.48
N ILE A 21 -20.70 8.84 24.57
CA ILE A 21 -20.02 7.78 23.82
C ILE A 21 -20.58 7.88 22.39
N PRO A 22 -19.77 8.21 21.36
CA PRO A 22 -20.26 8.12 19.99
C PRO A 22 -20.77 6.69 19.78
N ALA A 23 -21.96 6.53 19.19
CA ALA A 23 -22.61 5.25 18.92
C ALA A 23 -21.84 4.33 17.94
N SER A 24 -20.54 4.59 17.72
CA SER A 24 -19.60 3.85 16.89
C SER A 24 -18.25 3.60 17.57
N ALA A 25 -18.07 3.94 18.85
CA ALA A 25 -16.92 3.43 19.60
C ALA A 25 -17.27 2.02 20.10
N VAL A 26 -17.18 1.03 19.20
CA VAL A 26 -16.95 -0.34 19.64
C VAL A 26 -15.64 -0.27 20.42
N VAL A 27 -15.73 -0.41 21.74
CA VAL A 27 -14.55 -0.66 22.56
C VAL A 27 -14.06 -2.03 22.12
N THR A 28 -13.16 -2.08 21.15
CA THR A 28 -12.44 -3.30 20.79
C THR A 28 -11.70 -3.72 22.06
N PRO A 29 -12.05 -4.87 22.68
CA PRO A 29 -11.27 -5.39 23.78
C PRO A 29 -9.83 -5.61 23.28
N LEU A 30 -8.85 -5.41 24.15
CA LEU A 30 -7.47 -5.74 23.82
C LEU A 30 -7.40 -7.20 23.33
N PRO A 31 -6.50 -7.51 22.36
CA PRO A 31 -6.23 -8.89 21.98
C PRO A 31 -5.96 -9.69 23.25
N GLY A 32 -6.78 -10.72 23.53
CA GLY A 32 -6.72 -11.42 24.83
C GLY A 32 -8.05 -11.53 25.58
N GLN A 33 -8.98 -10.60 25.40
CA GLN A 33 -10.13 -10.44 26.31
C GLN A 33 -11.48 -10.66 25.61
N GLY A 34 -12.30 -11.55 26.19
CA GLY A 34 -13.66 -11.85 25.70
C GLY A 34 -13.69 -12.85 24.55
N ASN A 35 -14.90 -13.21 24.10
CA ASN A 35 -15.10 -14.14 22.98
C ASN A 35 -14.64 -13.47 21.68
N GLN A 36 -13.40 -13.78 21.25
CA GLN A 36 -12.75 -13.18 20.09
C GLN A 36 -13.53 -13.37 18.80
N THR A 37 -14.14 -14.53 18.58
CA THR A 37 -15.01 -14.78 17.42
C THR A 37 -16.21 -13.83 17.39
N HIS A 38 -16.84 -13.59 18.54
CA HIS A 38 -17.97 -12.66 18.61
C HIS A 38 -17.54 -11.21 18.38
N ILE A 39 -16.35 -10.83 18.87
CA ILE A 39 -15.79 -9.49 18.65
C ILE A 39 -15.45 -9.32 17.17
N LEU A 40 -14.77 -10.31 16.55
CA LEU A 40 -14.46 -10.32 15.12
C LEU A 40 -15.73 -10.08 14.29
N TYR A 41 -16.80 -10.84 14.54
CA TYR A 41 -18.06 -10.65 13.79
C TYR A 41 -18.80 -9.35 14.09
N GLY A 42 -18.48 -8.70 15.22
CA GLY A 42 -18.99 -7.37 15.52
C GLY A 42 -18.24 -6.26 14.77
N VAL A 43 -16.95 -6.44 14.52
CA VAL A 43 -16.11 -5.47 13.79
C VAL A 43 -16.19 -5.72 12.28
N HIS A 44 -16.09 -6.99 11.86
CA HIS A 44 -16.11 -7.47 10.49
C HIS A 44 -17.30 -8.44 10.27
N PRO A 45 -18.56 -7.95 10.22
CA PRO A 45 -19.72 -8.83 10.09
C PRO A 45 -19.73 -9.66 8.80
N ASN A 46 -19.06 -9.24 7.73
CA ASN A 46 -18.92 -10.06 6.52
C ASN A 46 -18.16 -11.37 6.78
N ALA A 47 -17.29 -11.42 7.79
CA ALA A 47 -16.57 -12.63 8.17
C ALA A 47 -17.52 -13.74 8.65
N LYS A 48 -18.66 -13.36 9.26
CA LYS A 48 -19.68 -14.29 9.77
C LYS A 48 -20.42 -15.03 8.65
N THR A 49 -20.53 -14.41 7.48
CA THR A 49 -21.21 -14.97 6.31
C THR A 49 -20.26 -15.64 5.34
N ASN A 50 -18.96 -15.55 5.57
CA ASN A 50 -17.96 -16.15 4.69
C ASN A 50 -17.68 -17.61 5.09
N GLU A 51 -17.89 -18.54 4.15
CA GLU A 51 -17.76 -19.98 4.41
C GLU A 51 -16.33 -20.39 4.77
N THR A 52 -15.32 -19.82 4.13
CA THR A 52 -13.91 -20.14 4.42
C THR A 52 -13.50 -19.71 5.82
N ILE A 53 -13.88 -18.49 6.22
CA ILE A 53 -13.57 -17.96 7.56
C ILE A 53 -14.30 -18.74 8.64
N THR A 54 -15.60 -18.98 8.46
CA THR A 54 -16.40 -19.71 9.44
C THR A 54 -15.94 -21.16 9.60
N ALA A 55 -15.53 -21.82 8.51
CA ALA A 55 -14.95 -23.15 8.55
C ALA A 55 -13.62 -23.18 9.32
N PHE A 56 -12.71 -22.25 9.03
CA PHE A 56 -11.42 -22.15 9.73
C PHE A 56 -11.59 -21.95 11.25
N ILE A 57 -12.49 -21.04 11.65
CA ILE A 57 -12.77 -20.81 13.07
C ILE A 57 -13.40 -22.05 13.72
N ALA A 58 -14.28 -22.76 13.01
CA ALA A 58 -14.90 -23.98 13.54
C ALA A 58 -13.91 -25.12 13.72
N GLU A 59 -12.90 -25.22 12.84
CA GLU A 59 -11.83 -26.22 12.90
C GLU A 59 -10.88 -25.97 14.08
N HIS A 60 -10.42 -24.72 14.24
CA HIS A 60 -9.42 -24.35 15.23
C HIS A 60 -10.00 -23.98 16.61
N GLY A 61 -11.29 -23.69 16.67
CA GLY A 61 -12.02 -23.36 17.89
C GLY A 61 -11.71 -21.96 18.39
N GLU A 62 -10.87 -21.86 19.42
CA GLU A 62 -10.51 -20.56 20.00
C GLU A 62 -9.47 -19.84 19.14
N ILE A 63 -9.74 -18.57 18.84
CA ILE A 63 -8.92 -17.75 17.95
C ILE A 63 -8.49 -16.45 18.63
N TRP A 64 -7.41 -15.87 18.13
CA TRP A 64 -7.06 -14.46 18.22
C TRP A 64 -7.21 -13.81 16.86
N TRP A 65 -7.37 -12.49 16.82
CA TRP A 65 -7.35 -11.78 15.57
C TRP A 65 -6.76 -10.38 15.75
N HIS A 66 -6.22 -9.84 14.67
CA HIS A 66 -5.75 -8.46 14.63
C HIS A 66 -5.80 -7.92 13.20
N GLU A 67 -5.72 -6.60 13.09
CA GLU A 67 -5.63 -5.89 11.82
C GLU A 67 -4.19 -5.44 11.57
N SER A 68 -3.80 -5.34 10.30
CA SER A 68 -2.63 -4.61 9.87
C SER A 68 -2.97 -3.82 8.62
N THR A 69 -2.57 -2.56 8.56
CA THR A 69 -2.76 -1.76 7.35
C THR A 69 -2.02 -2.39 6.18
N TYR A 70 -2.71 -2.60 5.05
CA TYR A 70 -2.07 -2.96 3.78
C TYR A 70 -1.77 -1.69 2.98
N ASN A 71 -2.81 -0.88 2.73
CA ASN A 71 -2.66 0.42 2.10
C ASN A 71 -3.79 1.39 2.48
N HIS A 72 -3.90 2.51 1.79
CA HIS A 72 -4.91 3.55 2.05
C HIS A 72 -6.36 3.13 1.73
N THR A 73 -6.56 1.97 1.09
CA THR A 73 -7.88 1.44 0.69
C THR A 73 -8.24 0.10 1.32
N HIS A 74 -7.26 -0.67 1.78
CA HIS A 74 -7.47 -2.01 2.31
C HIS A 74 -6.56 -2.30 3.52
N GLU A 75 -7.00 -3.23 4.35
CA GLU A 75 -6.29 -3.75 5.52
C GLU A 75 -6.28 -5.27 5.49
N TYR A 76 -5.26 -5.87 6.08
CA TYR A 76 -5.25 -7.30 6.37
C TYR A 76 -5.91 -7.56 7.71
N VAL A 77 -6.76 -8.58 7.77
CA VAL A 77 -7.30 -9.12 9.02
C VAL A 77 -6.76 -10.53 9.18
N TYR A 78 -6.07 -10.76 10.29
CA TYR A 78 -5.45 -12.03 10.64
C TYR A 78 -6.32 -12.73 11.67
N ILE A 79 -6.55 -14.02 11.47
CA ILE A 79 -7.23 -14.94 12.38
C ILE A 79 -6.24 -16.05 12.70
N VAL A 80 -5.80 -16.10 13.96
CA VAL A 80 -4.74 -16.97 14.44
C VAL A 80 -5.33 -17.93 15.48
N PRO A 81 -5.17 -19.26 15.35
CA PRO A 81 -5.59 -20.20 16.37
C PRO A 81 -4.89 -19.93 17.72
N ALA A 82 -5.63 -19.99 18.83
CA ALA A 82 -5.09 -19.66 20.14
C ALA A 82 -4.13 -20.73 20.71
N ASN A 83 -4.30 -21.98 20.28
CA ASN A 83 -3.65 -23.14 20.91
C ASN A 83 -2.42 -23.67 20.14
N ALA A 84 -2.37 -23.47 18.82
CA ALA A 84 -1.26 -23.91 17.97
C ALA A 84 -1.19 -23.04 16.71
N CYS A 85 -0.07 -22.36 16.50
CA CYS A 85 0.15 -21.51 15.33
C CYS A 85 0.83 -22.31 14.21
N GLU A 86 0.20 -23.38 13.74
CA GLU A 86 0.69 -24.10 12.55
C GLU A 86 0.29 -23.34 11.28
N GLU A 87 -0.92 -22.80 11.27
CA GLU A 87 -1.48 -21.99 10.19
C GLU A 87 -2.33 -20.84 10.75
N GLN A 88 -2.51 -19.81 9.93
CA GLN A 88 -3.36 -18.67 10.20
C GLN A 88 -4.17 -18.35 8.93
N LEU A 89 -5.38 -17.84 9.13
CA LEU A 89 -6.18 -17.29 8.05
C LEU A 89 -5.95 -15.79 7.99
N VAL A 90 -5.65 -15.28 6.81
CA VAL A 90 -5.55 -13.84 6.55
C VAL A 90 -6.50 -13.47 5.44
N TYR A 91 -7.24 -12.37 5.59
CA TYR A 91 -8.05 -11.85 4.50
C TYR A 91 -7.84 -10.36 4.28
N LEU A 92 -7.96 -9.93 3.03
CA LEU A 92 -7.89 -8.53 2.66
C LEU A 92 -9.28 -7.91 2.77
N ASN A 93 -9.40 -6.87 3.59
CA ASN A 93 -10.63 -6.16 3.86
C ASN A 93 -10.58 -4.74 3.29
N LYS A 94 -11.68 -4.28 2.68
CA LYS A 94 -11.80 -2.91 2.19
C LYS A 94 -12.05 -1.94 3.35
N ILE A 95 -11.20 -0.93 3.47
CA ILE A 95 -11.33 0.12 4.49
C ILE A 95 -12.61 0.92 4.24
N ARG A 96 -13.37 1.18 5.32
CA ARG A 96 -14.62 1.97 5.34
C ARG A 96 -15.79 1.40 4.54
N ALA A 97 -15.77 0.12 4.20
CA ALA A 97 -16.97 -0.54 3.68
C ALA A 97 -18.07 -0.54 4.75
N ASP A 98 -19.31 -0.24 4.38
CA ASP A 98 -20.46 -0.34 5.29
C ASP A 98 -20.95 -1.80 5.36
N GLU A 99 -20.18 -2.65 6.03
CA GLU A 99 -20.50 -4.08 6.13
C GLU A 99 -21.85 -4.32 6.84
N HIS A 100 -22.20 -3.45 7.78
CA HIS A 100 -23.48 -3.52 8.49
C HIS A 100 -24.66 -3.13 7.58
N GLY A 101 -24.43 -2.25 6.61
CA GLY A 101 -25.35 -1.93 5.52
C GLY A 101 -25.40 -2.98 4.41
N GLY A 102 -24.62 -4.05 4.51
CA GLY A 102 -24.57 -5.16 3.54
C GLY A 102 -23.56 -4.98 2.40
N GLU A 103 -22.68 -3.97 2.47
CA GLU A 103 -21.57 -3.84 1.52
C GLU A 103 -20.57 -4.98 1.72
N GLN A 104 -20.19 -5.67 0.64
CA GLN A 104 -19.13 -6.68 0.68
C GLN A 104 -17.75 -6.00 0.77
N SER A 105 -16.98 -6.37 1.78
CA SER A 105 -15.67 -5.80 2.11
C SER A 105 -14.52 -6.78 1.94
N ILE A 106 -14.79 -8.08 2.12
CA ILE A 106 -13.79 -9.14 2.06
C ILE A 106 -13.45 -9.43 0.60
N GLY A 107 -12.17 -9.24 0.26
CA GLY A 107 -11.61 -9.56 -1.05
C GLY A 107 -11.09 -10.99 -1.09
N GLN A 108 -9.77 -11.15 -0.92
CA GLN A 108 -9.13 -12.46 -0.89
C GLN A 108 -8.92 -12.98 0.51
N ILE A 109 -8.85 -14.32 0.60
CA ILE A 109 -8.63 -15.08 1.81
C ILE A 109 -7.50 -16.06 1.54
N TRP A 110 -6.56 -16.14 2.46
CA TRP A 110 -5.43 -17.05 2.44
C TRP A 110 -5.40 -17.83 3.75
N ILE A 111 -5.03 -19.10 3.66
CA ILE A 111 -4.64 -19.90 4.82
C ILE A 111 -3.17 -20.22 4.59
N ILE A 112 -2.32 -19.71 5.46
CA ILE A 112 -0.85 -19.76 5.32
C ILE A 112 -0.23 -20.25 6.62
N GLY A 113 1.00 -20.76 6.54
CA GLY A 113 1.77 -21.04 7.75
C GLY A 113 1.94 -19.78 8.60
N CYS A 114 2.00 -19.91 9.93
CA CYS A 114 2.21 -18.73 10.80
C CYS A 114 3.53 -17.99 10.51
N ASP A 115 4.54 -18.71 10.01
CA ASP A 115 5.85 -18.18 9.63
C ASP A 115 5.97 -17.91 8.11
N GLU A 116 4.89 -18.11 7.35
CA GLU A 116 4.88 -17.94 5.90
C GLU A 116 4.61 -16.47 5.52
N ALA A 117 5.32 -15.98 4.51
CA ALA A 117 5.11 -14.63 4.02
C ALA A 117 3.76 -14.53 3.29
N LEU A 118 3.02 -13.46 3.55
CA LEU A 118 1.75 -13.21 2.85
C LEU A 118 1.94 -13.06 1.33
N PRO A 119 0.99 -13.58 0.53
CA PRO A 119 0.90 -13.27 -0.89
C PRO A 119 0.76 -11.76 -1.10
N LEU A 120 1.46 -11.26 -2.13
CA LEU A 120 1.47 -9.84 -2.45
C LEU A 120 0.09 -9.41 -2.93
N ALA A 121 -0.56 -8.44 -2.27
CA ALA A 121 -1.87 -8.00 -2.74
C ALA A 121 -1.80 -7.23 -4.09
N ALA A 122 -0.62 -6.81 -4.58
CA ALA A 122 -0.45 -6.38 -5.97
C ALA A 122 -0.70 -7.52 -6.98
N GLU A 123 -0.60 -8.79 -6.59
CA GLU A 123 -1.06 -9.91 -7.42
C GLU A 123 -2.57 -9.80 -7.69
N LEU A 124 -3.32 -9.13 -6.83
CA LEU A 124 -4.76 -8.90 -7.01
C LEU A 124 -5.02 -7.77 -7.99
N THR A 125 -4.23 -6.70 -7.89
CA THR A 125 -4.36 -5.54 -8.76
C THR A 125 -3.83 -5.84 -10.16
N PHE A 126 -2.74 -6.62 -10.25
CA PHE A 126 -2.02 -6.89 -11.48
C PHE A 126 -1.81 -8.40 -11.74
N PRO A 127 -2.84 -9.25 -11.69
CA PRO A 127 -2.69 -10.71 -11.74
C PRO A 127 -1.98 -11.21 -13.01
N LYS A 128 -2.15 -10.49 -14.12
CA LYS A 128 -1.52 -10.83 -15.40
C LYS A 128 0.00 -10.73 -15.36
N ILE A 129 0.57 -9.70 -14.72
CA ILE A 129 2.03 -9.50 -14.73
C ILE A 129 2.73 -10.47 -13.78
N PHE A 130 2.12 -10.75 -12.62
CA PHE A 130 2.63 -11.74 -11.68
C PHE A 130 2.52 -13.17 -12.21
N ALA A 131 1.44 -13.50 -12.93
CA ALA A 131 1.33 -14.80 -13.63
C ALA A 131 2.39 -14.95 -14.74
N LYS A 132 2.73 -13.86 -15.42
CA LYS A 132 3.76 -13.85 -16.47
C LYS A 132 5.18 -13.94 -15.90
N TYR A 133 5.43 -13.28 -14.77
CA TYR A 133 6.73 -13.22 -14.10
C TYR A 133 6.63 -13.56 -12.61
N PRO A 134 6.61 -14.86 -12.25
CA PRO A 134 6.48 -15.31 -10.87
C PRO A 134 7.59 -14.81 -9.93
N ALA A 135 8.78 -14.48 -10.46
CA ALA A 135 9.88 -13.92 -9.68
C ALA A 135 9.51 -12.61 -8.97
N LEU A 136 8.54 -11.84 -9.51
CA LEU A 136 8.08 -10.58 -8.92
C LEU A 136 7.42 -10.77 -7.54
N SER A 137 6.76 -11.90 -7.31
CA SER A 137 6.05 -12.19 -6.03
C SER A 137 7.01 -12.40 -4.85
N ASN A 138 8.23 -12.83 -5.14
CA ASN A 138 9.22 -13.17 -4.11
C ASN A 138 10.26 -12.07 -3.89
N ASP A 139 10.23 -10.99 -4.68
CA ASP A 139 11.17 -9.89 -4.53
C ASP A 139 10.79 -8.98 -3.36
N GLY A 140 11.70 -8.83 -2.41
CA GLY A 140 11.50 -8.00 -1.22
C GLY A 140 11.36 -6.50 -1.55
N GLY A 141 11.99 -6.04 -2.62
CA GLY A 141 11.91 -4.66 -3.07
C GLY A 141 10.58 -4.32 -3.75
N VAL A 142 10.09 -5.20 -4.63
CA VAL A 142 8.74 -5.12 -5.21
C VAL A 142 7.70 -5.14 -4.09
N ARG A 143 7.83 -6.06 -3.13
CA ARG A 143 6.91 -6.13 -1.98
C ARG A 143 6.89 -4.82 -1.19
N SER A 144 8.06 -4.35 -0.79
CA SER A 144 8.20 -3.10 -0.04
C SER A 144 7.63 -1.90 -0.79
N TYR A 145 7.87 -1.80 -2.10
CA TYR A 145 7.30 -0.71 -2.90
C TYR A 145 5.77 -0.82 -3.00
N VAL A 146 5.23 -2.00 -3.27
CA VAL A 146 3.79 -2.22 -3.38
C VAL A 146 3.07 -1.82 -2.09
N GLU A 147 3.58 -2.26 -0.95
CA GLU A 147 2.98 -1.97 0.36
C GLU A 147 3.08 -0.48 0.71
N ASN A 148 4.25 0.13 0.49
CA ASN A 148 4.48 1.52 0.91
C ASN A 148 3.91 2.55 -0.06
N GLN A 149 3.93 2.27 -1.36
CA GLN A 149 3.60 3.22 -2.42
C GLN A 149 2.29 2.89 -3.12
N SER A 150 1.74 1.68 -2.98
CA SER A 150 0.43 1.31 -3.54
C SER A 150 0.26 1.67 -5.02
N PRO A 151 1.11 1.12 -5.92
CA PRO A 151 1.03 1.40 -7.35
C PRO A 151 -0.38 1.13 -7.89
N ASN A 152 -0.85 2.03 -8.75
CA ASN A 152 -2.21 2.00 -9.28
C ASN A 152 -2.26 1.48 -10.73
N ARG A 153 -1.11 1.40 -11.41
CA ARG A 153 -0.96 0.74 -12.71
C ARG A 153 0.43 0.13 -12.88
N TYR A 154 0.59 -0.63 -13.95
CA TYR A 154 1.90 -1.09 -14.42
C TYR A 154 2.05 -0.91 -15.92
N GLU A 155 3.30 -0.79 -16.37
CA GLU A 155 3.67 -0.85 -17.78
C GLU A 155 4.69 -1.97 -18.02
N GLU A 156 4.58 -2.66 -19.14
CA GLU A 156 5.56 -3.66 -19.55
C GLU A 156 6.22 -3.23 -20.86
N ILE A 157 7.54 -3.02 -20.83
CA ILE A 157 8.33 -2.68 -22.02
C ILE A 157 9.23 -3.87 -22.36
N THR A 158 8.89 -4.57 -23.44
CA THR A 158 9.72 -5.66 -23.96
C THR A 158 10.74 -5.11 -24.97
N SER A 159 12.03 -5.15 -24.63
CA SER A 159 13.10 -4.69 -25.54
C SER A 159 13.64 -5.82 -26.44
N LYS A 160 13.60 -7.07 -25.97
CA LYS A 160 14.04 -8.29 -26.69
C LYS A 160 13.23 -9.51 -26.23
N PRO A 161 13.20 -10.64 -26.96
CA PRO A 161 12.44 -11.84 -26.56
C PRO A 161 12.77 -12.36 -25.16
N SER A 162 13.99 -12.09 -24.66
CA SER A 162 14.45 -12.49 -23.34
C SER A 162 14.61 -11.33 -22.35
N ARG A 163 14.35 -10.07 -22.73
CA ARG A 163 14.49 -8.91 -21.83
C ARG A 163 13.21 -8.09 -21.78
N ALA A 164 12.70 -7.92 -20.57
CA ALA A 164 11.53 -7.10 -20.28
C ALA A 164 11.84 -6.14 -19.14
N GLN A 165 11.14 -5.02 -19.11
CA GLN A 165 11.12 -4.09 -17.99
C GLN A 165 9.68 -3.95 -17.53
N VAL A 166 9.45 -4.12 -16.24
CA VAL A 166 8.13 -3.93 -15.62
C VAL A 166 8.19 -2.70 -14.74
N TYR A 167 7.33 -1.74 -15.00
CA TYR A 167 7.24 -0.49 -14.26
C TYR A 167 6.00 -0.56 -13.39
N PHE A 168 6.17 -0.58 -12.07
CA PHE A 168 5.05 -0.38 -11.14
C PHE A 168 4.94 1.10 -10.80
N ILE A 169 3.82 1.72 -11.17
CA ILE A 169 3.68 3.17 -11.17
C ILE A 169 2.62 3.57 -10.16
N ASN A 170 2.96 4.54 -9.30
CA ASN A 170 1.96 5.31 -8.59
C ASN A 170 1.97 6.72 -9.18
N ASP A 171 0.90 7.06 -9.90
CA ASP A 171 0.68 8.38 -10.47
C ASP A 171 -0.45 9.16 -9.77
N THR A 172 -0.90 8.67 -8.61
CA THR A 172 -1.86 9.30 -7.71
C THR A 172 -1.13 9.94 -6.53
N GLY A 173 -0.98 11.26 -6.57
CA GLY A 173 -0.19 12.01 -5.57
C GLY A 173 1.23 12.24 -6.07
N VAL A 174 2.22 11.97 -5.22
CA VAL A 174 3.64 12.02 -5.61
C VAL A 174 3.92 10.91 -6.60
N PHE A 175 4.42 11.26 -7.79
CA PHE A 175 4.73 10.29 -8.83
C PHE A 175 5.94 9.45 -8.44
N THR A 176 5.76 8.14 -8.36
CA THR A 176 6.84 7.18 -8.10
C THR A 176 6.80 6.01 -9.07
N GLU A 177 7.97 5.47 -9.38
CA GLU A 177 8.11 4.26 -10.17
C GLU A 177 9.09 3.28 -9.52
N TYR A 178 8.72 2.01 -9.59
CA TYR A 178 9.60 0.90 -9.31
C TYR A 178 9.78 0.07 -10.57
N ILE A 179 10.97 0.17 -11.15
CA ILE A 179 11.36 -0.42 -12.43
C ILE A 179 12.06 -1.75 -12.14
N VAL A 180 11.57 -2.84 -12.73
CA VAL A 180 12.15 -4.17 -12.59
C VAL A 180 12.66 -4.63 -13.94
N ASP A 181 13.97 -4.77 -14.06
CA ASP A 181 14.63 -5.34 -15.23
C ASP A 181 14.63 -6.86 -15.14
N LEU A 182 14.08 -7.52 -16.15
CA LEU A 182 13.94 -8.96 -16.23
C LEU A 182 14.78 -9.53 -17.37
N SER A 183 15.45 -10.66 -17.13
CA SER A 183 16.13 -11.45 -18.15
C SER A 183 15.71 -12.91 -18.03
N GLY A 184 15.06 -13.43 -19.07
CA GLY A 184 14.54 -14.81 -19.06
C GLY A 184 13.43 -15.05 -18.03
N GLY A 185 12.79 -13.98 -17.53
CA GLY A 185 11.78 -14.04 -16.47
C GLY A 185 12.33 -13.85 -15.05
N GLU A 186 13.65 -13.82 -14.89
CA GLU A 186 14.32 -13.57 -13.62
C GLU A 186 14.68 -12.09 -13.45
N ILE A 187 14.66 -11.61 -12.20
CA ILE A 187 15.01 -10.22 -11.86
C ILE A 187 16.52 -10.05 -11.96
N VAL A 188 16.95 -9.06 -12.75
CA VAL A 188 18.36 -8.66 -12.93
C VAL A 188 18.68 -7.43 -12.12
N SER A 189 17.77 -6.45 -12.12
CA SER A 189 17.93 -5.23 -11.34
C SER A 189 16.57 -4.62 -11.05
N THR A 190 16.53 -3.85 -9.96
CA THR A 190 15.37 -3.06 -9.60
C THR A 190 15.81 -1.62 -9.35
N THR A 191 15.05 -0.64 -9.82
CA THR A 191 15.34 0.78 -9.64
C THR A 191 14.11 1.50 -9.10
N TYR A 192 14.26 2.20 -7.98
CA TYR A 192 13.22 3.08 -7.44
C TYR A 192 13.48 4.54 -7.81
N ILE A 193 12.44 5.23 -8.27
CA ILE A 193 12.47 6.66 -8.60
C ILE A 193 11.25 7.34 -8.01
N SER A 194 11.45 8.52 -7.43
CA SER A 194 10.39 9.43 -7.01
C SER A 194 10.61 10.77 -7.69
N GLU A 195 9.54 11.41 -8.16
CA GLU A 195 9.64 12.74 -8.77
C GLU A 195 10.22 13.80 -7.81
N GLU A 196 10.11 13.59 -6.50
CA GLU A 196 10.71 14.48 -5.50
C GLU A 196 12.25 14.47 -5.54
N ASN A 197 12.83 13.42 -6.11
CA ASN A 197 14.27 13.28 -6.29
C ASN A 197 14.74 13.84 -7.64
N LEU A 198 13.87 14.45 -8.44
CA LEU A 198 14.16 14.91 -9.79
C LEU A 198 14.21 16.44 -9.87
N THR A 199 15.02 16.97 -10.79
CA THR A 199 15.10 18.42 -11.05
C THR A 199 13.88 18.96 -11.79
N VAL A 200 13.28 18.13 -12.65
CA VAL A 200 12.02 18.41 -13.35
C VAL A 200 10.98 17.41 -12.83
N GLY A 201 9.92 17.92 -12.21
CA GLY A 201 8.78 17.12 -11.74
C GLY A 201 7.76 16.85 -12.84
N ARG A 202 6.78 15.97 -12.57
CA ARG A 202 5.79 15.52 -13.58
C ARG A 202 5.04 16.68 -14.24
N ALA A 203 4.50 17.60 -13.43
CA ALA A 203 3.68 18.70 -13.95
C ALA A 203 4.44 19.62 -14.91
N GLU A 204 5.73 19.86 -14.63
CA GLU A 204 6.59 20.65 -15.51
C GLU A 204 6.91 19.87 -16.79
N ALA A 205 7.23 18.58 -16.68
CA ALA A 205 7.51 17.74 -17.84
C ALA A 205 6.30 17.63 -18.78
N GLU A 206 5.09 17.44 -18.24
CA GLU A 206 3.84 17.44 -19.00
C GLU A 206 3.59 18.77 -19.72
N ALA A 207 3.83 19.90 -19.04
CA ALA A 207 3.70 21.22 -19.65
C ALA A 207 4.70 21.43 -20.80
N GLN A 208 5.95 20.97 -20.63
CA GLN A 208 6.97 20.99 -21.69
C GLN A 208 6.59 20.08 -22.86
N ALA A 209 6.02 18.90 -22.60
CA ALA A 209 5.62 17.95 -23.64
C ALA A 209 4.45 18.46 -24.51
N ILE A 210 3.52 19.19 -23.93
CA ILE A 210 2.42 19.83 -24.67
C ILE A 210 2.86 21.15 -25.32
N SER A 211 3.95 21.77 -24.85
CA SER A 211 4.44 23.03 -25.40
C SER A 211 4.90 22.85 -26.86
N GLY A 212 4.14 23.46 -27.79
CA GLY A 212 4.39 23.35 -29.23
C GLY A 212 3.50 22.32 -29.94
N GLN A 213 2.66 21.59 -29.21
CA GLN A 213 1.66 20.68 -29.77
C GLN A 213 0.40 21.41 -30.25
N SER A 214 -0.39 20.73 -31.08
CA SER A 214 -1.63 21.30 -31.62
C SER A 214 -2.65 21.67 -30.53
N PRO A 215 -3.52 22.67 -30.76
CA PRO A 215 -4.59 23.01 -29.83
C PRO A 215 -5.51 21.80 -29.58
N GLY A 216 -5.57 21.32 -28.34
CA GLY A 216 -6.31 20.13 -27.96
C GLY A 216 -5.47 18.87 -27.76
N ALA A 217 -4.14 18.97 -27.84
CA ALA A 217 -3.25 17.87 -27.44
C ALA A 217 -3.40 17.53 -25.95
N CYS A 218 -3.36 16.24 -25.62
CA CYS A 218 -3.46 15.75 -24.24
C CYS A 218 -2.42 14.67 -23.95
N VAL A 219 -2.00 14.58 -22.69
CA VAL A 219 -1.11 13.52 -22.21
C VAL A 219 -1.93 12.24 -22.02
N GLU A 220 -1.43 11.14 -22.59
CA GLU A 220 -2.05 9.80 -22.49
C GLU A 220 -1.31 8.89 -21.52
N ASN A 221 0.01 9.00 -21.48
CA ASN A 221 0.87 8.18 -20.64
C ASN A 221 2.11 8.96 -20.24
N VAL A 222 2.63 8.67 -19.05
CA VAL A 222 3.86 9.24 -18.49
C VAL A 222 4.62 8.11 -17.85
N VAL A 223 5.89 7.93 -18.22
CA VAL A 223 6.80 6.99 -17.57
C VAL A 223 8.19 7.62 -17.36
N LEU A 224 8.94 7.17 -16.36
CA LEU A 224 10.35 7.55 -16.17
C LEU A 224 11.26 6.48 -16.76
N LYS A 225 12.10 6.85 -17.73
CA LYS A 225 13.15 5.97 -18.26
C LYS A 225 14.50 6.33 -17.70
N VAL A 226 15.22 5.30 -17.26
CA VAL A 226 16.64 5.38 -16.90
C VAL A 226 17.45 4.75 -18.01
N TYR A 227 18.36 5.53 -18.58
CA TYR A 227 19.33 5.06 -19.56
C TYR A 227 20.67 4.73 -18.89
N ASP A 228 21.52 3.93 -19.57
CA ASP A 228 22.83 3.43 -19.08
C ASP A 228 23.82 4.50 -18.55
N SER A 229 23.54 5.79 -18.77
CA SER A 229 24.34 6.92 -18.27
C SER A 229 23.72 7.61 -17.04
N ASP A 230 22.88 6.90 -16.27
CA ASP A 230 22.02 7.45 -15.21
C ASP A 230 21.15 8.63 -15.67
N ARG A 231 20.93 8.73 -16.98
CA ARG A 231 20.11 9.80 -17.56
C ARG A 231 18.66 9.42 -17.36
N ILE A 232 17.96 10.22 -16.56
CA ILE A 232 16.54 10.06 -16.28
C ILE A 232 15.77 10.92 -17.28
N VAL A 233 14.72 10.36 -17.86
CA VAL A 233 13.90 11.05 -18.85
C VAL A 233 12.44 10.76 -18.57
N TRP A 234 11.63 11.80 -18.52
CA TRP A 234 10.19 11.67 -18.63
C TRP A 234 9.85 11.34 -20.07
N GLU A 235 9.35 10.13 -20.31
CA GLU A 235 8.79 9.75 -21.60
C GLU A 235 7.27 9.94 -21.55
N ILE A 236 6.78 10.92 -22.31
CA ILE A 236 5.40 11.38 -22.27
C ILE A 236 4.76 11.10 -23.62
N THR A 237 3.73 10.26 -23.60
CA THR A 237 2.91 9.98 -24.77
C THR A 237 1.83 11.05 -24.87
N VAL A 238 1.86 11.85 -25.94
CA VAL A 238 0.91 12.92 -26.21
C VAL A 238 0.05 12.54 -27.40
N ARG A 239 -1.27 12.69 -27.28
CA ARG A 239 -2.20 12.59 -28.41
C ARG A 239 -2.56 13.96 -28.92
N ALA A 240 -2.28 14.21 -30.20
CA ALA A 240 -2.61 15.41 -30.94
C ALA A 240 -3.58 15.04 -32.08
N GLY A 241 -4.88 15.09 -31.80
CA GLY A 241 -5.90 14.67 -32.76
C GLY A 241 -5.88 13.15 -33.00
N ARG A 242 -5.39 12.71 -34.17
CA ARG A 242 -5.26 11.28 -34.53
C ARG A 242 -3.83 10.75 -34.40
N GLU A 243 -2.86 11.63 -34.15
CA GLU A 243 -1.45 11.28 -34.03
C GLU A 243 -1.09 11.14 -32.55
N THR A 244 -0.20 10.19 -32.29
CA THR A 244 0.37 9.94 -30.96
C THR A 244 1.87 10.09 -31.07
N ASP A 245 2.41 11.05 -30.32
CA ASP A 245 3.83 11.35 -30.26
C ASP A 245 4.40 10.96 -28.90
N ILE A 246 5.68 10.56 -28.89
CA ILE A 246 6.43 10.34 -27.67
C ILE A 246 7.41 11.49 -27.51
N VAL A 247 7.20 12.32 -26.49
CA VAL A 247 8.08 13.42 -26.14
C VAL A 247 8.96 13.02 -24.97
N GLN A 248 10.26 13.25 -25.11
CA GLN A 248 11.24 12.99 -24.07
C GLN A 248 11.68 14.29 -23.42
N VAL A 249 11.37 14.44 -22.12
CA VAL A 249 11.80 15.58 -21.31
C VAL A 249 12.88 15.11 -20.34
N PRO A 250 14.15 15.50 -20.55
CA PRO A 250 15.24 15.11 -19.64
C PRO A 250 15.00 15.63 -18.22
N SER A 251 15.39 14.84 -17.24
CA SER A 251 15.44 15.24 -15.84
C SER A 251 16.72 14.69 -15.21
N ASP A 252 17.32 15.46 -14.32
CA ASP A 252 18.47 15.00 -13.55
C ASP A 252 18.02 14.64 -12.13
N LEU A 253 18.85 13.89 -11.41
CA LEU A 253 18.68 13.75 -9.98
C LEU A 253 18.92 15.11 -9.30
N ALA A 254 18.06 15.46 -8.35
CA ALA A 254 18.26 16.62 -7.50
C ALA A 254 19.61 16.53 -6.76
N PRO A 255 20.29 17.65 -6.46
CA PRO A 255 21.57 17.64 -5.78
C PRO A 255 21.54 16.84 -4.47
N GLY A 256 22.45 15.87 -4.35
CA GLY A 256 22.54 14.99 -3.18
C GLY A 256 21.68 13.73 -3.25
N GLN A 257 20.93 13.50 -4.33
CA GLN A 257 20.20 12.27 -4.59
C GLN A 257 21.02 11.30 -5.45
N SER A 258 20.75 10.00 -5.27
CA SER A 258 21.32 8.91 -6.07
C SER A 258 20.22 7.92 -6.43
N LEU A 259 20.28 7.31 -7.61
CA LEU A 259 19.38 6.21 -7.96
C LEU A 259 19.57 5.04 -7.00
N ARG A 260 18.46 4.49 -6.52
CA ARG A 260 18.48 3.28 -5.70
C ARG A 260 18.28 2.08 -6.62
N THR A 261 19.38 1.64 -7.21
CA THR A 261 19.42 0.43 -8.04
C THR A 261 19.96 -0.74 -7.22
N THR A 262 19.23 -1.85 -7.19
CA THR A 262 19.62 -3.08 -6.51
C THR A 262 19.77 -4.20 -7.53
N THR A 263 20.83 -5.00 -7.41
CA THR A 263 21.08 -6.18 -8.25
C THR A 263 21.08 -7.41 -7.35
N PRO A 264 20.24 -8.43 -7.63
CA PRO A 264 20.25 -9.67 -6.86
C PRO A 264 21.65 -10.30 -6.81
N GLY A 265 22.13 -10.62 -5.61
CA GLY A 265 23.47 -11.19 -5.39
C GLY A 265 24.58 -10.18 -5.04
N PHE A 266 24.30 -8.88 -5.09
CA PHE A 266 25.14 -7.84 -4.48
C PHE A 266 24.46 -7.32 -3.21
N GLU A 267 24.78 -7.91 -2.05
CA GLU A 267 24.39 -7.34 -0.76
C GLU A 267 25.04 -5.97 -0.59
N THR A 268 24.31 -4.93 -0.95
CA THR A 268 24.71 -3.56 -0.66
C THR A 268 23.99 -3.15 0.61
N ILE A 269 24.66 -3.33 1.75
CA ILE A 269 24.23 -2.76 3.03
C ILE A 269 24.26 -1.24 2.87
N LEU A 270 23.11 -0.62 2.63
CA LEU A 270 22.95 0.83 2.70
C LEU A 270 22.09 1.16 3.92
N ALA A 271 22.78 1.57 4.97
CA ALA A 271 22.20 2.13 6.18
C ALA A 271 21.33 3.34 5.84
N ALA A 272 20.07 3.29 6.26
CA ALA A 272 19.17 4.43 6.25
C ALA A 272 19.66 5.51 7.23
N PHE A 273 20.31 6.55 6.71
CA PHE A 273 20.31 7.90 7.27
C PHE A 273 19.58 8.77 6.22
N GLY A 274 18.61 9.63 6.49
CA GLY A 274 18.09 10.22 7.71
C GLY A 274 17.66 11.65 7.35
N VAL A 275 16.38 11.97 7.48
CA VAL A 275 15.83 13.33 7.61
C VAL A 275 14.67 13.16 8.60
N GLY A 276 14.60 13.74 9.79
CA GLY A 276 15.22 14.92 10.34
C GLY A 276 14.12 15.70 11.06
N MET A 277 13.82 15.38 12.32
CA MET A 277 13.07 16.32 13.18
C MET A 277 13.92 16.67 14.39
N SER A 278 14.58 17.82 14.23
CA SER A 278 15.24 18.59 15.25
C SER A 278 14.22 19.05 16.30
N PHE A 279 14.41 18.65 17.56
CA PHE A 279 13.95 19.46 18.69
C PHE A 279 15.14 19.72 19.62
N VAL A 280 15.67 20.93 19.49
CA VAL A 280 16.72 21.49 20.31
C VAL A 280 16.07 22.51 21.26
N LEU A 281 16.31 22.27 22.56
CA LEU A 281 16.29 23.19 23.72
C LEU A 281 14.94 23.61 24.33
N TYR A 282 14.75 23.20 25.60
CA TYR A 282 14.93 24.20 26.67
C TYR A 282 15.51 23.60 27.96
N ARG A 283 16.58 24.25 28.41
CA ARG A 283 17.34 24.01 29.64
C ARG A 283 16.64 24.75 30.78
N LYS A 284 16.37 24.10 31.92
CA LYS A 284 16.41 24.81 33.20
C LYS A 284 16.73 23.89 34.39
N ARG A 285 17.90 24.18 34.98
CA ARG A 285 18.37 23.80 36.31
C ARG A 285 17.26 24.02 37.37
N ARG A 286 16.97 23.01 38.18
CA ARG A 286 17.40 22.92 39.59
C ARG A 286 17.16 21.51 40.11
#